data_AF-A1XAB5-F1
#
_entry.id   AF-A1XAB5-F1
#
_cell.length_a   1.000
_cell.length_b   1.000
_cell.length_c   1.000
_cell.angle_alpha   90.00
_cell.angle_beta   90.00
_cell.angle_gamma   90.00
#
_symmetry.space_group_name_H-M   'P 1'
#
loop_
_entity.id
_entity.type
_entity.pdbx_description
1 polymer ?
#
loop_
_entity_poly.entity_id
_entity_poly.type
_entity_poly.pdbx_seq_one_letter_code
_entity_poly.pdbx_strand_id
1 'polypeptide(L)' 'ANYMTIGVSAAARVNQCNTTFGNEVISVMYRAKKAGKSVGVVTTTRVQHASP' A
#
# COMPACT_ATOMS: atom_id res chain seq x y z
N ALA A 1 2.84 5.36 14.74
CA ALA A 1 2.50 4.41 13.66
C ALA A 1 1.02 4.09 13.76
N ASN A 2 0.32 3.98 12.63
CA ASN A 2 -1.09 3.58 12.63
C ASN A 2 -1.20 2.08 12.35
N TYR A 3 -2.14 1.43 13.02
CA TYR A 3 -2.42 0.00 12.89
C TYR A 3 -3.55 -0.20 11.87
N MET A 4 -3.60 -1.31 11.13
CA MET A 4 -4.66 -1.62 10.14
C MET A 4 -4.80 -0.63 8.96
N THR A 5 -3.79 0.19 8.68
CA THR A 5 -3.72 1.05 7.48
C THR A 5 -2.59 0.59 6.56
N ILE A 6 -2.83 0.56 5.24
CA ILE A 6 -1.86 0.09 4.24
C ILE A 6 -1.67 1.16 3.18
N GLY A 7 -0.43 1.43 2.77
CA GLY A 7 -0.14 2.34 1.66
C GLY A 7 -0.46 3.82 1.93
N VAL A 8 -0.59 4.22 3.20
CA VAL A 8 -0.88 5.59 3.61
C VAL A 8 0.03 6.04 4.76
N SER A 9 0.22 7.35 4.88
CA SER A 9 0.99 7.98 5.94
C SER A 9 0.26 7.87 7.29
N ALA A 10 0.97 8.19 8.38
CA ALA A 10 0.40 8.20 9.72
C ALA A 10 -0.66 9.31 9.95
N ALA A 11 -0.91 10.19 8.96
CA ALA A 11 -1.99 11.16 9.01
C ALA A 11 -3.36 10.55 8.68
N ALA A 12 -3.41 9.42 7.96
CA ALA A 12 -4.66 8.71 7.65
C ALA A 12 -5.19 7.90 8.85
N ARG A 13 -6.51 7.76 8.98
CA ARG A 13 -7.17 7.06 10.10
C ARG A 13 -7.85 5.76 9.64
N VAL A 14 -7.84 4.76 10.52
CA VAL A 14 -8.50 3.46 10.28
C VAL A 14 -9.99 3.66 10.06
N ASN A 15 -10.53 3.00 9.03
CA ASN A 15 -11.95 3.02 8.69
C ASN A 15 -12.53 4.43 8.38
N GLN A 16 -11.68 5.40 8.01
CA GLN A 16 -12.09 6.76 7.62
C GLN A 16 -11.62 7.10 6.21
N CYS A 17 -12.49 6.85 5.23
CA CYS A 17 -12.21 7.01 3.79
C CYS A 17 -11.77 8.44 3.40
N ASN A 18 -12.33 9.47 4.03
CA ASN A 18 -11.98 10.87 3.75
C ASN A 18 -10.52 11.22 4.10
N THR A 19 -9.87 10.46 4.98
CA THR A 19 -8.47 10.71 5.38
C THR A 19 -7.44 10.02 4.47
N THR A 20 -7.88 9.28 3.46
CA THR A 20 -7.00 8.58 2.51
C THR A 20 -6.32 9.56 1.54
N PHE A 21 -7.10 10.50 1.00
CA PHE A 21 -6.64 11.41 -0.04
C PHE A 21 -5.55 12.36 0.45
N GLY A 22 -4.42 12.41 -0.27
CA GLY A 22 -3.26 13.22 0.06
C GLY A 22 -2.30 12.57 1.07
N ASN A 23 -2.65 11.38 1.58
CA ASN A 23 -1.83 10.62 2.50
C ASN A 23 -1.25 9.34 1.87
N GLU A 24 -1.42 9.11 0.57
CA GLU A 24 -0.94 7.91 -0.10
C GLU A 24 0.59 7.84 -0.16
N VAL A 25 1.14 6.65 0.10
CA VAL A 25 2.58 6.38 0.01
C VAL A 25 2.83 5.35 -1.08
N ILE A 26 3.74 5.70 -1.99
CA ILE A 26 4.04 4.90 -3.17
C ILE A 26 4.99 3.75 -2.85
N SER A 27 4.56 2.52 -3.13
CA SER A 27 5.36 1.31 -2.93
C SER A 27 6.59 1.24 -3.84
N VAL A 28 7.62 0.50 -3.40
CA VAL A 28 8.82 0.25 -4.22
C VAL A 28 8.46 -0.52 -5.49
N MET A 29 7.50 -1.44 -5.41
CA MET A 29 6.99 -2.17 -6.57
C MET A 29 6.44 -1.22 -7.64
N TYR A 30 5.65 -0.21 -7.26
CA TYR A 30 5.16 0.80 -8.21
C TYR A 30 6.31 1.58 -8.85
N ARG A 31 7.31 1.99 -8.05
CA ARG A 31 8.49 2.70 -8.56
C ARG A 31 9.28 1.84 -9.55
N ALA A 32 9.45 0.55 -9.28
CA ALA A 32 10.11 -0.41 -10.16
C ALA A 32 9.35 -0.57 -11.49
N LYS A 33 8.02 -0.69 -11.44
CA LYS A 33 7.18 -0.75 -12.65
C LYS A 33 7.28 0.53 -13.48
N LYS A 34 7.26 1.70 -12.83
CA LYS A 34 7.45 3.00 -13.50
C LYS A 34 8.81 3.11 -14.19
N ALA A 35 9.84 2.48 -13.63
CA ALA A 35 11.17 2.40 -14.24
C ALA A 35 11.30 1.32 -15.35
N GLY A 36 10.19 0.72 -15.79
CA GLY A 36 10.18 -0.29 -16.86
C GLY A 36 10.58 -1.70 -16.43
N LYS A 37 10.71 -1.97 -15.12
CA LYS A 37 11.04 -3.32 -14.62
C LYS A 37 9.77 -4.17 -14.47
N SER A 38 9.90 -5.47 -14.71
CA SER A 38 8.88 -6.46 -14.36
C SER A 38 8.76 -6.61 -12.84
N VAL A 39 7.55 -6.85 -12.35
CA VAL A 39 7.22 -7.00 -10.92
C VAL A 39 6.24 -8.15 -10.71
N GLY A 40 6.23 -8.76 -9.53
CA GLY A 40 5.33 -9.86 -9.17
C GLY A 40 5.19 -10.01 -7.66
N VAL A 41 4.07 -10.59 -7.23
CA VAL A 41 3.70 -10.82 -5.83
C VAL A 41 3.48 -12.32 -5.62
N VAL A 42 4.10 -12.91 -4.61
CA VAL A 42 3.97 -14.33 -4.24
C VAL A 42 3.70 -14.42 -2.74
N THR A 43 2.64 -15.13 -2.36
CA THR A 43 2.27 -15.35 -0.96
C THR A 43 1.54 -16.68 -0.81
N THR A 44 1.52 -17.23 0.41
CA THR A 44 0.66 -18.36 0.80
C THR A 44 -0.70 -17.90 1.33
N THR A 45 -0.86 -16.60 1.62
CA THR A 45 -2.14 -16.00 2.01
C THR A 45 -2.98 -15.63 0.79
N ARG A 46 -4.19 -15.10 1.01
CA ARG A 46 -4.93 -14.42 -0.05
C ARG A 46 -4.11 -13.23 -0.59
N VAL A 47 -4.14 -13.01 -1.90
CA VAL A 47 -3.39 -11.90 -2.55
C VAL A 47 -3.94 -10.52 -2.21
N GLN A 48 -5.12 -10.43 -1.61
CA GLN A 48 -5.72 -9.20 -1.07
C GLN A 48 -5.50 -9.05 0.45
N HIS A 49 -4.63 -9.87 1.04
CA HIS A 49 -4.23 -9.71 2.44
C HIS A 49 -3.51 -8.37 2.66
N ALA A 50 -3.18 -8.03 3.90
CA ALA A 50 -2.52 -6.76 4.19
C ALA A 50 -1.11 -6.65 3.58
N SER A 51 -0.42 -7.78 3.44
CA SER A 51 0.97 -7.88 2.99
C SER A 51 1.27 -7.93 1.48
N PRO A 52 0.45 -8.51 0.57
CA PRO A 52 0.95 -8.85 -0.76
C PRO A 52 1.16 -7.63 -1.67
#